data_AF-A0A512RP92-F1
#
_entry.id   AF-A0A512RP92-F1
#
_cell.length_a   1.000
_cell.length_b   1.000
_cell.length_c   1.000
_cell.angle_alpha   90.00
_cell.angle_beta   90.00
_cell.angle_gamma   90.00
#
_symmetry.space_group_name_H-M   'P 1'
#
loop_
_entity.id
_entity.type
_entity.pdbx_description
1 polymer ?
#
loop_
_entity_poly.entity_id
_entity_poly.type
_entity_poly.pdbx_seq_one_letter_code
_entity_poly.pdbx_strand_id
1 'polypeptide(L)'
;MAIMKNPLQFTGSLGHLSAYTIQGSDKVILRTKGGASKKKIKTSPKFARTRENNSEFGRCAKVASSIRAAIWPVKHMADYNFTPTLIALAKHVQGMDKKNARGKREVPFSQHRYLLEGFNLNRQNPFDSVVRHPLSYSIDKATAAIQLPHLVPGVNFRIPWQWPVFRFVASLGIMNDHGRQGNMSTGYAVWMQTEWHPVLQPFPSQILELEFSHAALLKSSTLLLSIGIETGMPMSSTMINPAKYGGCAKILAAG
;
A
#
# COMPACT_ATOMS: atom_id res chain seq x y z
N MET A 1 19.97 -23.22 12.31
CA MET A 1 19.78 -23.00 13.75
C MET A 1 18.28 -23.07 14.04
N ALA A 2 17.89 -23.81 15.07
CA ALA A 2 16.52 -23.87 15.57
C ALA A 2 16.52 -23.40 17.03
N ILE A 3 15.49 -22.66 17.44
CA ILE A 3 15.32 -22.10 18.77
C ILE A 3 14.04 -22.69 19.37
N MET A 4 14.16 -23.30 20.54
CA MET A 4 13.05 -23.89 21.29
C MET A 4 12.36 -22.78 22.10
N LYS A 5 11.03 -22.70 22.03
CA LYS A 5 10.21 -21.74 22.78
C LYS A 5 9.48 -22.38 23.96
N ASN A 6 9.02 -23.61 23.79
CA ASN A 6 8.28 -24.44 24.75
C ASN A 6 8.69 -25.91 24.55
N PRO A 7 8.31 -26.86 25.43
CA PRO A 7 8.83 -28.24 25.41
C PRO A 7 8.70 -28.98 24.06
N LEU A 8 7.73 -28.57 23.23
CA LEU A 8 7.49 -29.16 21.90
C LEU A 8 7.43 -28.12 20.76
N GLN A 9 7.77 -26.85 21.03
CA GLN A 9 7.66 -25.78 20.03
C GLN A 9 9.04 -25.23 19.69
N PHE A 10 9.40 -25.25 18.40
CA PHE A 10 10.63 -24.64 17.91
C PHE A 10 10.39 -23.85 16.62
N THR A 11 11.27 -22.87 16.37
CA THR A 11 11.35 -22.17 15.09
C THR A 11 12.75 -22.32 14.51
N GLY A 12 12.87 -22.45 13.20
CA GLY A 12 14.15 -22.61 12.50
C GLY A 12 14.29 -23.96 11.81
N SER A 13 15.52 -24.31 11.47
CA SER A 13 15.83 -25.52 10.70
C SER A 13 16.18 -26.70 11.59
N LEU A 14 15.52 -27.85 11.39
CA LEU A 14 15.84 -29.14 12.02
C LEU A 14 15.95 -30.21 10.91
N GLY A 15 17.17 -30.62 10.57
CA GLY A 15 17.42 -31.54 9.46
C GLY A 15 16.79 -31.05 8.14
N HIS A 16 15.94 -31.90 7.56
CA HIS A 16 15.15 -31.62 6.35
C HIS A 16 13.89 -30.78 6.59
N LEU A 17 13.59 -30.39 7.83
CA LEU A 17 12.43 -29.56 8.17
C LEU A 17 12.84 -28.11 8.44
N SER A 18 11.91 -27.20 8.15
CA SER A 18 11.98 -25.79 8.50
C SER A 18 10.67 -25.39 9.17
N ALA A 19 10.77 -24.94 10.42
CA ALA A 19 9.66 -24.45 11.24
C ALA A 19 9.65 -22.92 11.25
N TYR A 20 8.50 -22.28 11.02
CA TYR A 20 8.35 -20.83 11.11
C TYR A 20 6.93 -20.44 11.56
N THR A 21 6.78 -19.23 12.08
CA THR A 21 5.48 -18.64 12.43
C THR A 21 5.15 -17.52 11.45
N ILE A 22 3.87 -17.31 11.18
CA ILE A 22 3.38 -16.16 10.42
C ILE A 22 2.95 -15.10 11.41
N GLN A 23 3.29 -13.84 11.17
CA GLN A 23 2.83 -12.72 12.01
C GLN A 23 1.29 -12.70 12.02
N GLY A 24 0.69 -12.72 13.21
CA GLY A 24 -0.76 -12.84 13.41
C GLY A 24 -1.30 -14.27 13.51
N SER A 25 -0.43 -15.29 13.60
CA SER A 25 -0.81 -16.68 13.83
C SER A 25 0.09 -17.32 14.89
N ASP A 26 -0.50 -17.94 15.90
CA ASP A 26 0.23 -18.68 16.95
C ASP A 26 0.66 -20.09 16.51
N LYS A 27 0.26 -20.50 15.30
CA LYS A 27 0.59 -21.80 14.72
C LYS A 27 2.03 -21.82 14.19
N VAL A 28 2.76 -22.90 14.51
CA VAL A 28 4.06 -23.22 13.89
C VAL A 28 3.82 -24.00 12.61
N ILE A 29 4.34 -23.49 11.49
CA ILE A 29 4.25 -24.11 10.18
C ILE A 29 5.56 -24.87 9.91
N LEU A 30 5.43 -26.17 9.63
CA LEU A 30 6.53 -27.04 9.25
C LEU A 30 6.52 -27.28 7.74
N ARG A 31 7.68 -27.18 7.10
CA ARG A 31 7.87 -27.56 5.69
C ARG A 31 9.13 -28.38 5.50
N THR A 32 9.10 -29.30 4.53
CA THR A 32 10.32 -29.99 4.07
C THR A 32 11.15 -29.07 3.17
N LYS A 33 12.47 -29.18 3.30
CA LYS A 33 13.43 -28.54 2.42
C LYS A 33 13.49 -29.33 1.12
N GLY A 34 13.27 -28.65 -0.01
CA GLY A 34 13.29 -29.27 -1.33
C GLY A 34 13.16 -28.23 -2.45
N GLY A 35 13.07 -28.72 -3.68
CA GLY A 35 12.91 -27.90 -4.88
C GLY A 35 14.05 -28.07 -5.90
N ALA A 36 13.84 -27.55 -7.11
CA ALA A 36 14.85 -27.57 -8.14
C ALA A 36 15.99 -26.57 -7.84
N SER A 37 17.23 -26.95 -8.14
CA SER A 37 18.37 -26.05 -7.97
C SER A 37 18.27 -24.83 -8.89
N LYS A 38 18.88 -23.70 -8.48
CA LYS A 38 18.93 -22.47 -9.30
C LYS A 38 19.47 -22.72 -10.71
N LYS A 39 20.51 -23.57 -10.84
CA LYS A 39 21.08 -23.98 -12.14
C LYS A 39 20.03 -24.71 -12.99
N LYS A 40 19.32 -25.67 -12.40
CA LYS A 40 18.27 -26.44 -13.08
C LYS A 40 17.11 -25.56 -13.55
N ILE A 41 16.65 -24.61 -12.74
CA ILE A 41 15.59 -23.65 -13.13
C ILE A 41 16.04 -22.77 -14.30
N LYS A 42 17.31 -22.33 -14.30
CA LYS A 42 17.85 -21.47 -15.35
C LYS A 42 18.02 -22.17 -16.70
N THR A 43 18.52 -23.41 -16.70
CA THR A 43 18.96 -24.06 -17.95
C THR A 43 17.98 -25.07 -18.51
N SER A 44 17.25 -25.80 -17.66
CA SER A 44 16.45 -26.93 -18.15
C SER A 44 15.21 -26.44 -18.94
N PRO A 45 14.88 -27.07 -20.09
CA PRO A 45 13.67 -26.77 -20.85
C PRO A 45 12.38 -26.97 -20.03
N LYS A 46 12.38 -27.93 -19.09
CA LYS A 46 11.22 -28.21 -18.20
C LYS A 46 10.79 -27.01 -17.35
N PHE A 47 11.70 -26.05 -17.12
CA PHE A 47 11.42 -24.83 -16.33
C PHE A 47 11.19 -23.58 -17.20
N ALA A 48 10.97 -23.71 -18.51
CA ALA A 48 10.69 -22.56 -19.38
C ALA A 48 9.51 -21.71 -18.86
N ARG A 49 8.37 -22.35 -18.58
CA ARG A 49 7.19 -21.68 -18.01
C ARG A 49 7.44 -21.08 -16.62
N THR A 50 8.27 -21.72 -15.80
CA THR A 50 8.67 -21.16 -14.50
C THR A 50 9.46 -19.87 -14.67
N ARG A 51 10.38 -19.81 -15.65
CA ARG A 51 11.16 -18.59 -15.94
C ARG A 51 10.28 -17.46 -16.47
N GLU A 52 9.35 -17.78 -17.37
CA GLU A 52 8.35 -16.81 -17.86
C GLU A 52 7.53 -16.22 -16.71
N ASN A 53 6.96 -17.08 -15.88
CA ASN A 53 6.17 -16.66 -14.71
C ASN A 53 7.02 -15.83 -13.73
N ASN A 54 8.28 -16.22 -13.47
CA ASN A 54 9.17 -15.48 -12.58
C ASN A 54 9.47 -14.08 -13.13
N SER A 55 9.69 -13.96 -14.45
CA SER A 55 9.93 -12.67 -15.11
C SER A 55 8.71 -11.76 -15.00
N GLU A 56 7.52 -12.29 -15.31
CA GLU A 56 6.26 -11.59 -15.20
C GLU A 56 5.93 -11.15 -13.76
N PHE A 57 6.14 -12.05 -12.79
CA PHE A 57 5.95 -11.75 -11.37
C PHE A 57 6.91 -10.67 -10.90
N GLY A 58 8.18 -10.71 -11.35
CA GLY A 58 9.17 -9.67 -11.07
C GLY A 58 8.72 -8.29 -11.56
N ARG A 59 8.08 -8.21 -12.74
CA ARG A 59 7.49 -6.95 -13.24
C ARG A 59 6.33 -6.48 -12.36
N CYS A 60 5.39 -7.37 -12.01
CA CYS A 60 4.28 -7.04 -11.11
C CYS A 60 4.78 -6.52 -9.75
N ALA A 61 5.82 -7.16 -9.20
CA ALA A 61 6.42 -6.75 -7.94
C ALA A 61 7.09 -5.37 -8.03
N LYS A 62 7.76 -5.04 -9.13
CA LYS A 62 8.35 -3.72 -9.38
C LYS A 62 7.29 -2.63 -9.44
N VAL A 63 6.17 -2.90 -10.12
CA VAL A 63 5.03 -1.98 -10.25
C VAL A 63 4.35 -1.77 -8.90
N ALA A 64 4.06 -2.84 -8.17
CA ALA A 64 3.55 -2.75 -6.81
C ALA A 64 4.51 -1.96 -5.89
N SER A 65 5.83 -2.08 -6.11
CA SER A 65 6.80 -1.26 -5.40
C SER A 65 6.74 0.22 -5.79
N SER A 66 6.42 0.55 -7.04
CA SER A 66 6.21 1.94 -7.48
C SER A 66 4.97 2.54 -6.83
N ILE A 67 3.86 1.79 -6.80
CA ILE A 67 2.62 2.22 -6.12
C ILE A 67 2.88 2.51 -4.65
N ARG A 68 3.59 1.61 -3.95
CA ARG A 68 3.96 1.81 -2.54
C ARG A 68 4.87 3.01 -2.30
N ALA A 69 5.67 3.41 -3.29
CA ALA A 69 6.50 4.59 -3.21
C ALA A 69 5.67 5.86 -3.41
N ALA A 70 4.72 5.83 -4.35
CA ALA A 70 3.77 6.92 -4.59
C ALA A 70 2.88 7.20 -3.37
N ILE A 71 2.41 6.17 -2.67
CA ILE A 71 1.56 6.31 -1.48
C ILE A 71 2.36 6.26 -0.16
N TRP A 72 3.68 6.46 -0.20
CA TRP A 72 4.53 6.36 0.99
C TRP A 72 4.03 7.18 2.19
N PRO A 73 3.53 8.43 2.02
CA PRO A 73 3.05 9.24 3.15
C PRO A 73 1.86 8.64 3.91
N VAL A 74 1.04 7.81 3.26
CA VAL A 74 -0.13 7.16 3.90
C VAL A 74 0.12 5.68 4.21
N LYS A 75 1.28 5.15 3.82
CA LYS A 75 1.58 3.72 3.85
C LYS A 75 1.62 3.15 5.27
N HIS A 76 2.02 3.92 6.27
CA HIS A 76 2.13 3.45 7.65
C HIS A 76 0.77 3.19 8.32
N MET A 77 -0.31 3.72 7.74
CA MET A 77 -1.69 3.48 8.17
C MET A 77 -2.31 2.23 7.54
N ALA A 78 -1.60 1.56 6.61
CA ALA A 78 -2.09 0.36 5.94
C ALA A 78 -2.04 -0.89 6.82
N ASP A 79 -2.86 -1.89 6.49
CA ASP A 79 -2.81 -3.20 7.15
C ASP A 79 -1.43 -3.86 6.95
N TYR A 80 -1.07 -4.71 7.90
CA TYR A 80 0.06 -5.61 7.72
C TYR A 80 -0.15 -6.43 6.45
N ASN A 81 0.82 -6.37 5.54
CA ASN A 81 0.85 -7.17 4.32
C ASN A 81 -0.21 -6.81 3.25
N PHE A 82 -0.41 -5.53 2.95
CA PHE A 82 -1.22 -5.10 1.78
C PHE A 82 -0.51 -5.28 0.42
N THR A 83 0.80 -5.53 0.41
CA THR A 83 1.63 -5.64 -0.82
C THR A 83 1.20 -6.80 -1.75
N PRO A 84 0.87 -8.01 -1.27
CA PRO A 84 0.36 -9.08 -2.13
C PRO A 84 -0.94 -8.72 -2.86
N THR A 85 -1.80 -7.89 -2.25
CA THR A 85 -3.02 -7.39 -2.92
C THR A 85 -2.64 -6.52 -4.12
N LEU A 86 -1.66 -5.63 -3.98
CA LEU A 86 -1.14 -4.84 -5.10
C LEU A 86 -0.49 -5.69 -6.18
N ILE A 87 0.24 -6.74 -5.81
CA ILE A 87 0.84 -7.68 -6.77
C ILE A 87 -0.26 -8.45 -7.52
N ALA A 88 -1.33 -8.86 -6.85
CA ALA A 88 -2.48 -9.50 -7.47
C ALA A 88 -3.18 -8.57 -8.47
N LEU A 89 -3.38 -7.30 -8.09
CA LEU A 89 -3.92 -6.28 -8.99
C LEU A 89 -3.01 -6.05 -10.22
N ALA A 90 -1.71 -5.91 -10.00
CA ALA A 90 -0.73 -5.80 -11.08
C ALA A 90 -0.74 -7.05 -11.99
N LYS A 91 -0.95 -8.25 -11.43
CA LYS A 91 -1.08 -9.48 -12.22
C LYS A 91 -2.36 -9.50 -13.06
N HIS A 92 -3.46 -8.96 -12.53
CA HIS A 92 -4.71 -8.79 -13.27
C HIS A 92 -4.52 -7.84 -14.46
N VAL A 93 -3.90 -6.68 -14.22
CA VAL A 93 -3.55 -5.69 -15.26
C VAL A 93 -2.60 -6.29 -16.31
N GLN A 94 -1.59 -7.05 -15.88
CA GLN A 94 -0.69 -7.77 -16.80
C GLN A 94 -1.44 -8.76 -17.71
N GLY A 95 -2.56 -9.33 -17.24
CA GLY A 95 -3.41 -10.19 -18.05
C GLY A 95 -4.11 -9.47 -19.20
N MET A 96 -4.22 -8.14 -19.13
CA MET A 96 -4.83 -7.30 -20.16
C MET A 96 -3.83 -6.94 -21.29
N ASP A 97 -2.53 -7.15 -21.08
CA ASP A 97 -1.53 -7.00 -22.14
C ASP A 97 -1.63 -8.14 -23.15
N LYS A 98 -2.26 -7.83 -24.28
CA LYS A 98 -2.40 -8.72 -25.44
C LYS A 98 -1.31 -8.51 -26.51
N LYS A 99 -0.44 -7.51 -26.36
CA LYS A 99 0.58 -7.15 -27.36
C LYS A 99 1.83 -8.03 -27.19
N ASN A 100 2.23 -8.28 -25.95
CA ASN A 100 3.45 -9.02 -25.66
C ASN A 100 3.22 -10.52 -25.47
N ALA A 101 4.21 -11.31 -25.91
CA ALA A 101 4.22 -12.75 -25.65
C ALA A 101 4.33 -13.06 -24.15
N ARG A 102 3.90 -14.26 -23.76
CA ARG A 102 4.05 -14.77 -22.39
C ARG A 102 5.49 -14.70 -21.91
N GLY A 103 5.70 -14.33 -20.65
CA GLY A 103 7.01 -14.07 -20.05
C GLY A 103 7.54 -12.65 -20.30
N LYS A 104 6.95 -11.91 -21.24
CA LYS A 104 7.34 -10.54 -21.61
C LYS A 104 6.23 -9.51 -21.43
N ARG A 105 5.06 -9.90 -20.91
CA ARG A 105 3.93 -9.00 -20.67
C ARG A 105 4.27 -7.87 -19.70
N GLU A 106 3.83 -6.68 -20.06
CA GLU A 106 3.95 -5.45 -19.29
C GLU A 106 2.74 -5.24 -18.38
N VAL A 107 2.80 -4.22 -17.52
CA VAL A 107 1.73 -3.89 -16.58
C VAL A 107 1.31 -2.43 -16.82
N PRO A 108 0.45 -2.16 -17.81
CA PRO A 108 0.13 -0.80 -18.24
C PRO A 108 -0.93 -0.16 -17.33
N PHE A 109 -0.58 0.22 -16.09
CA PHE A 109 -1.52 0.94 -15.21
C PHE A 109 -1.89 2.31 -15.77
N SER A 110 -1.02 2.96 -16.53
CA SER A 110 -1.35 4.21 -17.24
C SER A 110 -2.57 4.09 -18.17
N GLN A 111 -2.86 2.89 -18.70
CA GLN A 111 -4.02 2.60 -19.55
C GLN A 111 -5.23 2.09 -18.74
N HIS A 112 -5.02 1.68 -17.50
CA HIS A 112 -6.03 1.05 -16.64
C HIS A 112 -6.07 1.70 -15.24
N ARG A 113 -5.96 3.03 -15.20
CA ARG A 113 -5.88 3.83 -13.97
C ARG A 113 -7.07 3.60 -13.03
N TYR A 114 -8.26 3.42 -13.60
CA TYR A 114 -9.51 3.15 -12.89
C TYR A 114 -9.43 1.94 -11.93
N LEU A 115 -8.51 0.99 -12.14
CA LEU A 115 -8.33 -0.16 -11.27
C LEU A 115 -7.66 0.17 -9.92
N LEU A 116 -7.02 1.34 -9.81
CA LEU A 116 -6.43 1.83 -8.55
C LEU A 116 -7.38 2.77 -7.80
N GLU A 117 -8.42 3.27 -8.45
CA GLU A 117 -9.41 4.15 -7.83
C GLU A 117 -10.20 3.39 -6.77
N GLY A 118 -10.33 3.99 -5.59
CA GLY A 118 -10.97 3.36 -4.44
C GLY A 118 -10.19 2.18 -3.83
N PHE A 119 -8.93 1.95 -4.21
CA PHE A 119 -8.14 0.86 -3.62
C PHE A 119 -7.93 1.08 -2.12
N ASN A 120 -8.45 0.16 -1.31
CA ASN A 120 -8.34 0.20 0.15
C ASN A 120 -7.03 -0.43 0.63
N LEU A 121 -6.27 0.28 1.47
CA LEU A 121 -5.04 -0.24 2.07
C LEU A 121 -5.31 -1.09 3.32
N ASN A 122 -6.56 -1.06 3.82
CA ASN A 122 -7.01 -1.77 5.01
C ASN A 122 -8.21 -2.66 4.67
N ARG A 123 -8.16 -3.91 5.10
CA ARG A 123 -9.22 -4.91 4.91
C ARG A 123 -10.20 -4.92 6.07
N GLN A 124 -9.70 -4.79 7.31
CA GLN A 124 -10.55 -4.84 8.51
C GLN A 124 -11.31 -3.54 8.74
N ASN A 125 -10.62 -2.42 8.60
CA ASN A 125 -11.18 -1.08 8.79
C ASN A 125 -10.92 -0.24 7.52
N PRO A 126 -11.66 -0.46 6.43
CA PRO A 126 -11.55 0.37 5.23
C PRO A 126 -11.85 1.83 5.54
N PHE A 127 -11.24 2.76 4.81
CA PHE A 127 -11.43 4.19 5.06
C PHE A 127 -12.91 4.61 4.99
N ASP A 128 -13.66 4.07 4.03
CA ASP A 128 -15.09 4.37 3.85
C ASP A 128 -15.98 3.83 4.99
N SER A 129 -15.45 2.94 5.84
CA SER A 129 -16.14 2.50 7.06
C SER A 129 -15.98 3.50 8.22
N VAL A 130 -14.90 4.28 8.19
CA VAL A 130 -14.52 5.29 9.19
C VAL A 130 -15.13 6.64 8.84
N VAL A 131 -14.99 7.07 7.59
CA VAL A 131 -15.64 8.27 7.03
C VAL A 131 -16.76 7.81 6.12
N ARG A 132 -17.99 7.84 6.64
CA ARG A 132 -19.20 7.37 5.96
C ARG A 132 -19.82 8.51 5.14
N HIS A 133 -18.98 9.20 4.39
CA HIS A 133 -19.37 10.27 3.50
C HIS A 133 -18.45 10.22 2.26
N PRO A 134 -18.99 10.16 1.04
CA PRO A 134 -18.18 10.22 -0.17
C PRO A 134 -17.33 11.50 -0.19
N LEU A 135 -16.05 11.38 -0.49
CA LEU A 135 -15.16 12.54 -0.64
C LEU A 135 -15.22 13.06 -2.07
N SER A 136 -15.37 14.36 -2.22
CA SER A 136 -15.18 15.05 -3.49
C SER A 136 -13.69 15.35 -3.68
N TYR A 137 -13.16 15.10 -4.87
CA TYR A 137 -11.75 15.36 -5.18
C TYR A 137 -11.56 15.68 -6.66
N SER A 138 -10.44 16.32 -6.98
CA SER A 138 -10.00 16.59 -8.36
C SER A 138 -8.50 16.36 -8.50
N ILE A 139 -8.08 15.99 -9.71
CA ILE A 139 -6.66 15.90 -10.12
C ILE A 139 -6.54 16.65 -11.46
N ASP A 140 -5.68 17.66 -11.52
CA ASP A 140 -5.33 18.36 -12.74
C ASP A 140 -3.81 18.49 -12.88
N LYS A 141 -3.23 17.67 -13.76
CA LYS A 141 -1.79 17.64 -14.11
C LYS A 141 -0.82 17.54 -12.92
N ALA A 142 -0.56 18.63 -12.20
CA ALA A 142 0.35 18.68 -11.08
C ALA A 142 -0.36 19.00 -9.76
N THR A 143 -1.63 19.35 -9.80
CA THR A 143 -2.42 19.73 -8.62
C THR A 143 -3.50 18.70 -8.34
N ALA A 144 -3.86 18.58 -7.07
CA ALA A 144 -5.01 17.81 -6.63
C ALA A 144 -5.66 18.47 -5.43
N ALA A 145 -6.98 18.36 -5.33
CA ALA A 145 -7.74 18.85 -4.19
C ALA A 145 -8.61 17.73 -3.61
N ILE A 146 -8.73 17.67 -2.29
CA ILE A 146 -9.68 16.81 -1.58
C ILE A 146 -10.55 17.70 -0.70
N GLN A 147 -11.86 17.59 -0.85
CA GLN A 147 -12.83 18.25 0.00
C GLN A 147 -13.20 17.33 1.16
N LEU A 148 -12.72 17.66 2.34
CA LEU A 148 -13.16 17.01 3.58
C LEU A 148 -14.51 17.59 3.99
N PRO A 149 -15.55 16.75 4.16
CA PRO A 149 -16.85 17.19 4.62
C PRO A 149 -16.79 17.54 6.11
N HIS A 150 -17.84 18.19 6.60
CA HIS A 150 -18.07 18.27 8.04
C HIS A 150 -18.35 16.87 8.60
N LEU A 151 -17.59 16.47 9.62
CA LEU A 151 -17.69 15.14 10.22
C LEU A 151 -18.23 15.23 11.64
N VAL A 152 -19.29 14.49 11.92
CA VAL A 152 -19.94 14.41 13.21
C VAL A 152 -19.72 12.99 13.77
N PRO A 153 -19.01 12.86 14.91
CA PRO A 153 -18.79 11.58 15.56
C PRO A 153 -20.11 10.84 15.83
N GLY A 154 -20.17 9.56 15.48
CA GLY A 154 -21.36 8.71 15.65
C GLY A 154 -22.40 8.82 14.53
N VAL A 155 -22.30 9.83 13.65
CA VAL A 155 -23.21 10.00 12.50
C VAL A 155 -22.53 9.53 11.22
N ASN A 156 -21.63 10.34 10.65
CA ASN A 156 -20.89 10.06 9.43
C ASN A 156 -19.39 9.80 9.68
N PHE A 157 -18.97 9.77 10.95
CA PHE A 157 -17.59 9.54 11.35
C PHE A 157 -17.50 8.59 12.55
N ARG A 158 -16.70 7.52 12.41
CA ARG A 158 -16.48 6.55 13.47
C ARG A 158 -15.07 5.97 13.43
N ILE A 159 -14.28 6.28 14.43
CA ILE A 159 -12.94 5.70 14.61
C ILE A 159 -13.08 4.37 15.37
N PRO A 160 -12.69 3.22 14.78
CA PRO A 160 -12.73 1.91 15.45
C PRO A 160 -11.60 1.71 16.46
N TRP A 161 -10.55 2.52 16.37
CA TRP A 161 -9.41 2.50 17.29
C TRP A 161 -9.69 3.37 18.52
N GLN A 162 -9.31 2.92 19.71
CA GLN A 162 -9.56 3.63 20.98
C GLN A 162 -8.57 4.79 21.22
N TRP A 163 -8.19 5.51 20.17
CA TRP A 163 -7.25 6.62 20.24
C TRP A 163 -7.98 7.96 20.35
N PRO A 164 -7.52 8.89 21.21
CA PRO A 164 -8.25 10.12 21.53
C PRO A 164 -8.18 11.21 20.45
N VAL A 165 -7.18 11.16 19.57
CA VAL A 165 -6.97 12.16 18.51
C VAL A 165 -6.72 11.51 17.16
N PHE A 166 -7.06 12.24 16.10
CA PHE A 166 -6.83 11.84 14.72
C PHE A 166 -6.41 13.03 13.86
N ARG A 167 -5.89 12.76 12.66
CA ARG A 167 -5.69 13.76 11.61
C ARG A 167 -5.83 13.12 10.24
N PHE A 168 -6.12 13.93 9.23
CA PHE A 168 -6.06 13.49 7.84
C PHE A 168 -4.66 13.69 7.29
N VAL A 169 -4.20 12.74 6.50
CA VAL A 169 -2.98 12.84 5.68
C VAL A 169 -3.39 12.65 4.23
N ALA A 170 -3.18 13.67 3.40
CA ALA A 170 -3.43 13.61 1.97
C ALA A 170 -2.11 13.54 1.22
N SER A 171 -2.05 12.76 0.15
CA SER A 171 -0.85 12.62 -0.65
C SER A 171 -1.15 12.45 -2.14
N LEU A 172 -0.36 13.14 -2.95
CA LEU A 172 -0.33 13.02 -4.41
C LEU A 172 1.01 12.41 -4.80
N GLY A 173 0.99 11.18 -5.30
CA GLY A 173 2.17 10.39 -5.63
C GLY A 173 2.30 10.07 -7.11
N ILE A 174 3.52 9.81 -7.57
CA ILE A 174 3.86 9.44 -8.95
C ILE A 174 4.21 7.95 -9.01
N MET A 175 3.57 7.21 -9.93
CA MET A 175 3.93 5.83 -10.25
C MET A 175 4.21 5.63 -11.74
N ASN A 176 4.99 4.59 -12.03
CA ASN A 176 5.38 4.19 -13.38
C ASN A 176 5.03 2.72 -13.67
N ASP A 177 4.64 2.44 -14.91
CA ASP A 177 4.27 1.10 -15.39
C ASP A 177 5.44 0.11 -15.45
N HIS A 178 6.67 0.62 -15.51
CA HIS A 178 7.89 -0.21 -15.52
C HIS A 178 8.49 -0.41 -14.11
N GLY A 179 7.82 0.13 -13.09
CA GLY A 179 8.31 0.17 -11.71
C GLY A 179 9.18 1.38 -11.42
N ARG A 180 9.76 1.39 -10.22
CA ARG A 180 10.57 2.50 -9.71
C ARG A 180 11.83 2.74 -10.56
N GLN A 181 12.12 3.99 -10.93
CA GLN A 181 13.37 4.41 -11.56
C GLN A 181 14.22 5.27 -10.60
N GLY A 182 15.38 4.76 -10.14
CA GLY A 182 16.30 5.52 -9.27
C GLY A 182 16.21 5.21 -7.76
N ASN A 183 17.12 5.83 -7.00
CA ASN A 183 17.33 5.58 -5.57
C ASN A 183 16.24 6.17 -4.67
N MET A 184 16.29 5.80 -3.38
CA MET A 184 15.14 5.82 -2.48
C MET A 184 14.62 7.20 -2.03
N SER A 185 15.26 8.29 -2.45
CA SER A 185 15.13 9.63 -1.89
C SER A 185 14.05 10.46 -2.59
N THR A 186 13.04 10.86 -1.80
CA THR A 186 12.26 12.13 -1.91
C THR A 186 12.06 12.70 -3.31
N GLY A 187 10.82 12.62 -3.81
CA GLY A 187 10.43 13.16 -5.12
C GLY A 187 9.27 12.41 -5.79
N TYR A 188 8.81 11.31 -5.18
CA TYR A 188 7.70 10.50 -5.68
C TYR A 188 6.34 10.90 -5.13
N ALA A 189 6.27 11.74 -4.10
CA ALA A 189 5.01 12.15 -3.51
C ALA A 189 5.15 13.53 -2.85
N VAL A 190 4.13 14.35 -3.02
CA VAL A 190 3.86 15.48 -2.14
C VAL A 190 2.73 15.08 -1.20
N TRP A 191 2.72 15.65 -0.01
CA TRP A 191 1.71 15.34 0.98
C TRP A 191 1.54 16.50 1.95
N MET A 192 0.38 16.52 2.58
CA MET A 192 0.06 17.43 3.66
C MET A 192 -0.75 16.68 4.72
N GLN A 193 -0.87 17.29 5.88
CA GLN A 193 -1.65 16.76 6.99
C GLN A 193 -2.47 17.88 7.62
N THR A 194 -3.62 17.53 8.17
CA THR A 194 -4.36 18.45 9.04
C THR A 194 -3.69 18.51 10.42
N GLU A 195 -4.08 19.51 11.19
CA GLU A 195 -3.82 19.49 12.63
C GLU A 195 -4.51 18.29 13.27
N TRP A 196 -3.97 17.88 14.42
CA TRP A 196 -4.58 16.85 15.24
C TRP A 196 -5.90 17.34 15.82
N HIS A 197 -6.92 16.49 15.72
CA HIS A 197 -8.28 16.79 16.14
C HIS A 197 -8.79 15.76 17.16
N PRO A 198 -9.51 16.17 18.21
CA PRO A 198 -10.16 15.23 19.13
C PRO A 198 -11.23 14.38 18.42
N VAL A 199 -11.25 13.08 18.70
CA VAL A 199 -12.20 12.14 18.07
C VAL A 199 -13.66 12.43 18.46
N LEU A 200 -13.89 13.00 19.64
CA LEU A 200 -15.23 13.26 20.17
C LEU A 200 -15.82 14.61 19.73
N GLN A 201 -15.05 15.44 19.01
CA GLN A 201 -15.50 16.74 18.54
C GLN A 201 -15.85 16.70 17.05
N PRO A 202 -16.85 17.47 16.59
CA PRO A 202 -17.10 17.63 15.16
C PRO A 202 -15.89 18.23 14.45
N PHE A 203 -15.50 17.63 13.31
CA PHE A 203 -14.41 18.14 12.48
C PHE A 203 -14.98 19.03 11.38
N PRO A 204 -14.52 20.30 11.26
CA PRO A 204 -15.04 21.24 10.28
C PRO A 204 -14.70 20.81 8.85
N SER A 205 -15.53 21.21 7.87
CA SER A 205 -15.18 21.00 6.47
C SER A 205 -13.92 21.77 6.10
N GLN A 206 -13.04 21.16 5.31
CA GLN A 206 -11.77 21.75 4.89
C GLN A 206 -11.37 21.25 3.50
N ILE A 207 -10.68 22.08 2.73
CA ILE A 207 -10.07 21.67 1.46
C ILE A 207 -8.58 21.41 1.69
N LEU A 208 -8.11 20.26 1.22
CA LEU A 208 -6.70 19.90 1.19
C LEU A 208 -6.19 20.04 -0.25
N GLU A 209 -5.25 20.96 -0.47
CA GLU A 209 -4.67 21.23 -1.78
C GLU A 209 -3.22 20.74 -1.84
N LEU A 210 -2.93 19.95 -2.85
CA LEU A 210 -1.63 19.34 -3.09
C LEU A 210 -1.11 19.82 -4.43
N GLU A 211 0.13 20.31 -4.45
CA GLU A 211 0.80 20.74 -5.68
C GLU A 211 2.15 20.07 -5.82
N PHE A 212 2.36 19.47 -6.99
CA PHE A 212 3.60 18.81 -7.37
C PHE A 212 4.52 19.81 -8.08
N SER A 213 5.52 20.31 -7.36
CA SER A 213 6.47 21.31 -7.88
C SER A 213 7.40 20.81 -9.00
N HIS A 214 7.50 19.49 -9.21
CA HIS A 214 8.45 18.86 -10.15
C HIS A 214 7.77 18.33 -11.42
N ALA A 215 7.28 19.24 -12.26
CA ALA A 215 6.55 18.90 -13.49
C ALA A 215 7.31 17.99 -14.49
N ALA A 216 8.65 17.99 -14.45
CA ALA A 216 9.47 17.15 -15.32
C ALA A 216 9.27 15.64 -15.10
N LEU A 217 8.88 15.22 -13.89
CA LEU A 217 8.63 13.82 -13.53
C LEU A 217 7.24 13.32 -13.96
N LEU A 218 6.38 14.20 -14.46
CA LEU A 218 4.99 13.87 -14.82
C LEU A 218 4.85 13.31 -16.24
N LYS A 219 5.89 13.42 -17.09
CA LYS A 219 5.83 12.90 -18.46
C LYS A 219 5.65 11.38 -18.45
N SER A 220 4.49 10.92 -18.90
CA SER A 220 4.10 9.51 -19.00
C SER A 220 3.95 8.77 -17.66
N SER A 221 3.78 9.50 -16.57
CA SER A 221 3.56 8.93 -15.24
C SER A 221 2.07 8.90 -14.90
N THR A 222 1.68 8.05 -13.94
CA THR A 222 0.33 8.06 -13.37
C THR A 222 0.40 8.69 -11.99
N LEU A 223 -0.52 9.63 -11.73
CA LEU A 223 -0.67 10.25 -10.42
C LEU A 223 -1.60 9.42 -9.56
N LEU A 224 -1.30 9.28 -8.28
CA LEU A 224 -2.14 8.63 -7.30
C LEU A 224 -2.49 9.63 -6.21
N LEU A 225 -3.76 10.00 -6.16
CA LEU A 225 -4.31 10.77 -5.04
C LEU A 225 -4.74 9.78 -3.96
N SER A 226 -4.21 9.95 -2.76
CA SER A 226 -4.46 9.06 -1.62
C SER A 226 -4.74 9.87 -0.36
N ILE A 227 -5.52 9.28 0.53
CA ILE A 227 -5.86 9.86 1.82
C ILE A 227 -5.80 8.78 2.90
N GLY A 228 -5.41 9.19 4.10
CA GLY A 228 -5.54 8.36 5.29
C GLY A 228 -5.92 9.17 6.52
N ILE A 229 -6.34 8.42 7.54
CA ILE A 229 -6.65 8.90 8.88
C ILE A 229 -5.62 8.29 9.81
N GLU A 230 -4.76 9.14 10.34
CA GLU A 230 -3.77 8.76 11.33
C GLU A 230 -4.37 9.01 12.71
N THR A 231 -4.16 8.08 13.62
CA THR A 231 -4.62 8.20 15.01
C THR A 231 -3.43 8.23 15.95
N GLY A 232 -3.60 8.80 17.13
CA GLY A 232 -2.47 8.94 18.06
C GLY A 232 -2.90 9.18 19.49
N MET A 233 -1.90 9.20 20.37
CA MET A 233 -2.06 9.51 21.78
C MET A 233 -1.26 10.78 22.13
N PRO A 234 -1.87 11.78 22.76
CA PRO A 234 -1.15 12.92 23.33
C PRO A 234 -0.17 12.41 24.39
N MET A 235 1.12 12.66 24.17
CA MET A 235 2.17 12.44 25.17
C MET A 235 2.38 13.69 26.04
N SER A 236 2.11 14.86 25.48
CA SER A 236 2.11 16.15 26.16
C SER A 236 1.14 17.12 25.46
N SER A 237 1.09 18.37 25.89
CA SER A 237 0.30 19.43 25.24
C SER A 237 0.73 19.73 23.79
N THR A 238 1.96 19.39 23.40
CA THR A 238 2.53 19.71 22.07
C THR A 238 2.99 18.48 21.31
N MET A 239 3.10 17.32 21.96
CA MET A 239 3.62 16.11 21.36
C MET A 239 2.55 15.03 21.32
N ILE A 240 2.21 14.59 20.11
CA ILE A 240 1.31 13.46 19.88
C ILE A 240 2.13 12.36 19.25
N ASN A 241 2.06 11.16 19.83
CA ASN A 241 2.70 9.98 19.29
C ASN A 241 1.70 9.25 18.39
N PRO A 242 1.98 9.10 17.08
CA PRO A 242 1.15 8.31 16.20
C PRO A 242 1.04 6.87 16.70
N ALA A 243 -0.18 6.35 16.71
CA ALA A 243 -0.45 5.00 17.11
C ALA A 243 0.17 4.02 16.10
N LYS A 244 0.98 3.09 16.60
CA LYS A 244 1.53 2.02 15.77
C LYS A 244 0.37 1.16 15.24
N TYR A 245 0.20 1.13 13.92
CA TYR A 245 -0.92 0.46 13.24
C TYR A 245 -2.32 1.06 13.53
N GLY A 246 -2.38 2.28 14.07
CA GLY A 246 -3.63 2.99 14.29
C GLY A 246 -3.95 3.91 13.11
N GLY A 247 -4.92 3.52 12.30
CA GLY A 247 -5.39 4.32 11.18
C GLY A 247 -5.85 3.49 9.99
N CYS A 248 -6.28 4.20 8.95
CA CYS A 248 -6.62 3.59 7.66
C CYS A 248 -6.29 4.52 6.51
N ALA A 249 -6.11 3.98 5.31
CA ALA A 249 -5.87 4.74 4.10
C ALA A 249 -6.51 4.10 2.87
N LYS A 250 -6.74 4.94 1.84
CA LYS A 250 -7.23 4.55 0.52
C LYS A 250 -6.56 5.37 -0.58
N ILE A 251 -6.47 4.78 -1.77
CA ILE A 251 -6.27 5.53 -3.01
C ILE A 251 -7.65 6.04 -3.43
N LEU A 252 -7.79 7.35 -3.61
CA LEU A 252 -9.01 7.99 -4.07
C LEU A 252 -9.12 7.87 -5.58
N ALA A 253 -8.09 8.34 -6.29
CA ALA A 253 -8.11 8.45 -7.73
C ALA A 253 -6.73 8.26 -8.34
N ALA A 254 -6.72 7.97 -9.65
CA ALA A 254 -5.53 7.85 -10.46
C ALA A 254 -5.62 8.72 -11.72
N GLY A 255 -4.71 9.69 -11.86
CA GLY A 255 -4.66 10.69 -12.94
C GLY A 255 -3.65 10.37 -14.03
#